data_AF-A0AAW7QPM2-F1
#
_entry.id   AF-A0AAW7QPM2-F1
#
_cell.length_a   1.000
_cell.length_b   1.000
_cell.length_c   1.000
_cell.angle_alpha   90.00
_cell.angle_beta   90.00
_cell.angle_gamma   90.00
#
_symmetry.space_group_name_H-M   'P 1'
#
loop_
_entity.id
_entity.type
_entity.pdbx_description
1 polymer ?
#
loop_
_entity_poly.entity_id
_entity_poly.type
_entity_poly.pdbx_seq_one_letter_code
_entity_poly.pdbx_strand_id
1 'polypeptide(L)'
;MIAPATANTIARLAAGLCDDLLTTTVLATRAPLLIAPAMNPAMYEHPATQANLATLRARGAYVLEPEVGRMAEPVSGRGRLPEPADLLAEIRALLGRQIGRLRDRRVVVTAGGTREPIDPVRYIGNRSSGQMGYALATRARDLGAMVTLISGPTALPPPRAVTFVPVETALEMREAVRAACQQADMLIMNAAVADFRPASVSDEKIKKRDDEGMMLHLVQNPDVVGELAGRRDLFKVGFAAETNDLLRNARSKLQRKGLNVIVANDAVTSIGQPEIAFIVLDDERVVELPRLPKAEAAAVLLDLIVERFEQWLNVQPLSVREIEKQ
;
A
#
# COMPACT_ATOMS: atom_id res chain seq x y z
N MET A 1 -17.58 -15.49 5.24
CA MET A 1 -18.13 -14.15 4.96
C MET A 1 -19.62 -14.28 4.69
N ILE A 2 -20.43 -13.28 5.05
CA ILE A 2 -21.85 -13.17 4.67
C ILE A 2 -22.01 -11.90 3.83
N ALA A 3 -22.37 -12.06 2.55
CA ALA A 3 -22.58 -10.98 1.61
C ALA A 3 -23.67 -11.35 0.60
N PRO A 4 -24.78 -10.59 0.48
CA PRO A 4 -25.17 -9.51 1.38
C PRO A 4 -25.64 -10.03 2.75
N ALA A 5 -25.33 -9.29 3.82
CA ALA A 5 -25.93 -9.47 5.13
C ALA A 5 -27.09 -8.49 5.31
N THR A 6 -28.32 -8.99 5.20
CA THR A 6 -29.53 -8.18 5.39
C THR A 6 -29.74 -7.81 6.87
N ALA A 7 -30.58 -6.80 7.14
CA ALA A 7 -30.93 -6.43 8.51
C ALA A 7 -31.48 -7.61 9.32
N ASN A 8 -32.30 -8.47 8.67
CA ASN A 8 -32.84 -9.67 9.29
C ASN A 8 -31.73 -10.67 9.66
N THR A 9 -30.81 -10.97 8.74
CA THR A 9 -29.68 -11.85 9.04
C THR A 9 -28.83 -11.29 10.18
N ILE A 10 -28.54 -9.99 10.17
CA ILE A 10 -27.78 -9.32 11.24
C ILE A 10 -28.49 -9.44 12.60
N ALA A 11 -29.81 -9.22 12.65
CA ALA A 11 -30.59 -9.34 13.87
C ALA A 11 -30.57 -10.77 14.44
N ARG A 12 -30.77 -11.78 13.58
CA ARG A 12 -30.74 -13.19 13.99
C ARG A 12 -29.37 -13.59 14.54
N LEU A 13 -28.28 -13.16 13.90
CA LEU A 13 -26.92 -13.40 14.38
C LEU A 13 -26.63 -12.69 15.72
N ALA A 14 -27.08 -11.45 15.88
CA ALA A 14 -26.91 -10.71 17.13
C ALA A 14 -27.69 -11.34 18.28
N ALA A 15 -28.88 -11.86 18.01
CA ALA A 15 -29.70 -12.61 18.98
C ALA A 15 -29.17 -14.04 19.26
N GLY A 16 -28.26 -14.56 18.44
CA GLY A 16 -27.74 -15.92 18.58
C GLY A 16 -28.73 -17.01 18.15
N LEU A 17 -29.67 -16.68 17.26
CA LEU A 17 -30.59 -17.65 16.67
C LEU A 17 -29.83 -18.59 15.73
N CYS A 18 -30.22 -19.86 15.68
CA CYS A 18 -29.64 -20.91 14.83
C CYS A 18 -30.76 -21.73 14.16
N ASP A 19 -31.69 -21.03 13.52
CA ASP A 19 -32.92 -21.59 12.95
C ASP A 19 -32.78 -22.01 11.47
N ASP A 20 -31.63 -21.73 10.84
CA ASP A 20 -31.28 -22.20 9.50
C ASP A 20 -29.80 -22.63 9.39
N LEU A 21 -29.43 -23.18 8.24
CA LEU A 21 -28.05 -23.64 8.00
C LEU A 21 -27.02 -22.51 8.13
N LEU A 22 -27.33 -21.31 7.65
CA LEU A 22 -26.41 -20.16 7.69
C LEU A 22 -26.11 -19.75 9.13
N THR A 23 -27.16 -19.49 9.91
CA THR A 23 -27.07 -19.06 11.30
C THR A 23 -26.46 -20.14 12.19
N THR A 24 -26.81 -21.42 11.96
CA THR A 24 -26.16 -22.57 12.63
C THR A 24 -24.66 -22.65 12.31
N THR A 25 -24.28 -22.46 11.04
CA THR A 25 -22.87 -22.46 10.62
C THR A 25 -22.09 -21.34 11.30
N VAL A 26 -22.67 -20.14 11.37
CA VAL A 26 -22.04 -18.98 12.03
C VAL A 26 -21.90 -19.18 13.53
N LEU A 27 -22.90 -19.79 14.18
CA LEU A 27 -22.83 -20.07 15.62
C LEU A 27 -21.79 -21.16 15.95
N ALA A 28 -21.59 -22.13 15.05
CA ALA A 28 -20.67 -23.25 15.25
C ALA A 28 -19.22 -22.96 14.82
N THR A 29 -18.99 -22.01 13.90
CA THR A 29 -17.65 -21.77 13.34
C THR A 29 -16.69 -21.12 14.32
N ARG A 30 -15.41 -21.52 14.23
CA ARG A 30 -14.29 -20.86 14.92
C ARG A 30 -13.49 -19.94 13.99
N ALA A 31 -13.83 -19.92 12.70
CA ALA A 31 -13.16 -19.06 11.74
C ALA A 31 -13.60 -17.59 11.92
N PRO A 32 -12.78 -16.60 11.53
CA PRO A 32 -13.16 -15.20 11.54
C PRO A 32 -14.45 -14.95 10.76
N LEU A 33 -15.41 -14.24 11.38
CA LEU A 33 -16.66 -13.87 10.74
C LEU A 33 -16.54 -12.48 10.11
N LEU A 34 -16.68 -12.41 8.78
CA LEU A 34 -16.80 -11.15 8.04
C LEU A 34 -18.25 -10.96 7.58
N ILE A 35 -18.86 -9.83 7.95
CA ILE A 35 -20.24 -9.44 7.63
C ILE A 35 -20.17 -8.26 6.66
N ALA A 36 -20.81 -8.37 5.50
CA ALA A 36 -20.94 -7.31 4.52
C ALA A 36 -22.41 -6.85 4.46
N PRO A 37 -22.83 -5.86 5.27
CA PRO A 37 -24.20 -5.40 5.30
C PRO A 37 -24.62 -4.80 3.96
N ALA A 38 -25.83 -5.13 3.51
CA ALA A 38 -26.44 -4.45 2.37
C ALA A 38 -27.95 -4.38 2.55
N MET A 39 -28.48 -3.16 2.53
CA MET A 39 -29.88 -2.83 2.78
C MET A 39 -30.15 -1.35 2.45
N ASN A 40 -31.41 -0.95 2.39
CA ASN A 40 -31.79 0.46 2.26
C ASN A 40 -31.10 1.32 3.36
N PRO A 41 -30.69 2.58 3.06
CA PRO A 41 -29.97 3.42 4.03
C PRO A 41 -30.71 3.64 5.35
N ALA A 42 -32.03 3.82 5.31
CA ALA A 42 -32.85 3.96 6.51
C ALA A 42 -32.83 2.68 7.37
N MET A 43 -32.78 1.50 6.74
CA MET A 43 -32.63 0.23 7.47
C MET A 43 -31.24 0.09 8.08
N TYR A 44 -30.19 0.56 7.37
CA TYR A 44 -28.83 0.51 7.87
C TYR A 44 -28.65 1.44 9.07
N GLU A 45 -29.13 2.68 8.98
CA GLU A 45 -29.02 3.71 10.02
C GLU A 45 -29.97 3.48 11.22
N HIS A 46 -30.95 2.57 11.09
CA HIS A 46 -31.89 2.27 12.15
C HIS A 46 -31.18 1.86 13.45
N PRO A 47 -31.57 2.40 14.63
CA PRO A 47 -30.89 2.13 15.90
C PRO A 47 -30.76 0.63 16.23
N ALA A 48 -31.77 -0.18 15.89
CA ALA A 48 -31.71 -1.62 16.09
C ALA A 48 -30.62 -2.30 15.24
N THR A 49 -30.49 -1.91 13.96
CA THR A 49 -29.43 -2.44 13.08
C THR A 49 -28.06 -2.05 13.60
N GLN A 50 -27.89 -0.79 14.00
CA GLN A 50 -26.63 -0.31 14.57
C GLN A 50 -26.27 -1.01 15.89
N ALA A 51 -27.24 -1.23 16.78
CA ALA A 51 -27.04 -1.99 18.02
C ALA A 51 -26.67 -3.46 17.75
N ASN A 52 -27.28 -4.10 16.76
CA ASN A 52 -26.95 -5.46 16.35
C ASN A 52 -25.53 -5.54 15.76
N LEU A 53 -25.18 -4.61 14.87
CA LEU A 53 -23.82 -4.52 14.32
C LEU A 53 -22.77 -4.28 15.42
N ALA A 54 -23.05 -3.39 16.38
CA ALA A 54 -22.19 -3.17 17.53
C ALA A 54 -22.02 -4.44 18.38
N THR A 55 -23.11 -5.18 18.63
CA THR A 55 -23.09 -6.47 19.33
C THR A 55 -22.21 -7.49 18.61
N LEU A 56 -22.33 -7.60 17.28
CA LEU A 56 -21.52 -8.52 16.49
C LEU A 56 -20.05 -8.11 16.48
N ARG A 57 -19.73 -6.81 16.38
CA ARG A 57 -18.36 -6.30 16.52
C ARG A 57 -17.77 -6.64 17.90
N ALA A 58 -18.53 -6.45 18.98
CA ALA A 58 -18.11 -6.78 20.34
C ALA A 58 -17.83 -8.29 20.54
N ARG A 59 -18.48 -9.16 19.75
CA ARG A 59 -18.25 -10.61 19.71
C ARG A 59 -17.12 -11.02 18.76
N GLY A 60 -16.40 -10.08 18.15
CA GLY A 60 -15.26 -10.35 17.28
C GLY A 60 -15.59 -10.52 15.80
N ALA A 61 -16.83 -10.21 15.37
CA ALA A 61 -17.15 -10.16 13.94
C ALA A 61 -16.55 -8.90 13.30
N TYR A 62 -15.97 -9.06 12.13
CA TYR A 62 -15.56 -7.97 11.26
C TYR A 62 -16.78 -7.52 10.47
N VAL A 63 -17.13 -6.24 10.59
CA VAL A 63 -18.25 -5.64 9.85
C VAL A 63 -17.67 -4.70 8.81
N LEU A 64 -17.91 -4.99 7.54
CA LEU A 64 -17.59 -4.07 6.46
C LEU A 64 -18.58 -2.92 6.45
N GLU A 65 -18.06 -1.72 6.26
CA GLU A 65 -18.90 -0.56 6.01
C GLU A 65 -19.48 -0.65 4.60
N PRO A 66 -20.81 -0.50 4.43
CA PRO A 66 -21.42 -0.46 3.12
C PRO A 66 -20.94 0.75 2.32
N GLU A 67 -21.05 0.66 1.00
CA GLU A 67 -20.80 1.80 0.13
C GLU A 67 -21.93 2.82 0.20
N VAL A 68 -21.56 4.06 -0.13
CA VAL A 68 -22.49 5.17 -0.34
C VAL A 68 -22.75 5.26 -1.84
N GLY A 69 -24.02 5.23 -2.23
CA GLY A 69 -24.36 5.41 -3.62
C GLY A 69 -25.86 5.32 -3.89
N ARG A 70 -26.19 5.46 -5.17
CA ARG A 70 -27.56 5.27 -5.66
C ARG A 70 -27.98 3.82 -5.42
N MET A 71 -29.17 3.65 -4.86
CA MET A 71 -29.79 2.36 -4.63
C MET A 71 -30.67 1.96 -5.83
N ALA A 72 -31.24 0.75 -5.78
CA ALA A 72 -32.27 0.35 -6.74
C ALA A 72 -33.52 1.26 -6.64
N GLU A 73 -33.77 1.77 -5.45
CA GLU A 73 -34.79 2.78 -5.15
C GLU A 73 -34.28 4.20 -5.48
N PRO A 74 -35.17 5.21 -5.61
CA PRO A 74 -34.79 6.61 -5.83
C PRO A 74 -34.19 7.27 -4.56
N VAL A 75 -33.39 6.52 -3.81
CA VAL A 75 -32.70 6.94 -2.60
C VAL A 75 -31.20 6.72 -2.82
N SER A 76 -30.39 7.65 -2.34
CA SER A 76 -28.94 7.53 -2.30
C SER A 76 -28.50 7.62 -0.85
N GLY A 77 -27.59 6.73 -0.44
CA GLY A 77 -27.12 6.71 0.94
C GLY A 77 -26.23 5.50 1.21
N ARG A 78 -25.86 5.34 2.47
CA ARG A 78 -25.01 4.24 2.93
C ARG A 78 -25.84 2.97 3.07
N GLY A 79 -25.44 1.91 2.38
CA GLY A 79 -26.17 0.64 2.43
C GLY A 79 -26.00 -0.23 1.20
N ARG A 80 -25.32 0.28 0.17
CA ARG A 80 -24.97 -0.49 -1.03
C ARG A 80 -23.89 -1.53 -0.68
N LEU A 81 -24.05 -2.74 -1.18
CA LEU A 81 -23.04 -3.78 -1.05
C LEU A 81 -21.76 -3.34 -1.80
N PRO A 82 -20.57 -3.45 -1.18
CA PRO A 82 -19.31 -3.24 -1.90
C PRO A 82 -19.18 -4.17 -3.11
N GLU A 83 -18.46 -3.71 -4.14
CA GLU A 83 -18.22 -4.51 -5.34
C GLU A 83 -17.45 -5.82 -4.99
N PRO A 84 -17.63 -6.92 -5.77
CA PRO A 84 -17.01 -8.21 -5.46
C PRO A 84 -15.48 -8.17 -5.28
N ALA A 85 -14.80 -7.30 -6.03
CA ALA A 85 -13.35 -7.12 -5.92
C ALA A 85 -12.95 -6.54 -4.55
N ASP A 86 -13.75 -5.63 -3.99
CA ASP A 86 -13.53 -5.05 -2.67
C ASP A 86 -13.80 -6.07 -1.56
N LEU A 87 -14.86 -6.86 -1.69
CA LEU A 87 -15.14 -7.97 -0.76
C LEU A 87 -13.98 -8.98 -0.73
N LEU A 88 -13.44 -9.33 -1.89
CA LEU A 88 -12.29 -10.23 -1.98
C LEU A 88 -11.03 -9.62 -1.34
N ALA A 89 -10.80 -8.32 -1.53
CA ALA A 89 -9.69 -7.61 -0.90
C ALA A 89 -9.77 -7.63 0.63
N GLU A 90 -10.98 -7.44 1.19
CA GLU A 90 -11.22 -7.51 2.64
C GLU A 90 -11.06 -8.93 3.20
N ILE A 91 -11.52 -9.96 2.46
CA ILE A 91 -11.28 -11.36 2.83
C ILE A 91 -9.78 -11.63 2.90
N ARG A 92 -9.01 -11.21 1.89
CA ARG A 92 -7.57 -11.41 1.85
C ARG A 92 -6.85 -10.68 2.97
N ALA A 93 -7.23 -9.43 3.25
CA ALA A 93 -6.68 -8.67 4.37
C ALA A 93 -6.97 -9.34 5.71
N LEU A 94 -8.19 -9.83 5.92
CA LEU A 94 -8.58 -10.54 7.14
C LEU A 94 -7.79 -11.84 7.34
N LEU A 95 -7.70 -12.67 6.29
CA LEU A 95 -6.94 -13.91 6.35
C LEU A 95 -5.44 -13.64 6.56
N GLY A 96 -4.89 -12.65 5.86
CA GLY A 96 -3.51 -12.21 6.01
C GLY A 96 -3.18 -11.85 7.46
N ARG A 97 -4.04 -11.07 8.13
CA ARG A 97 -3.82 -10.69 9.54
C ARG A 97 -3.87 -11.86 10.52
N GLN A 98 -4.46 -12.99 10.14
CA GLN A 98 -4.58 -14.17 11.00
C GLN A 98 -3.40 -15.12 10.81
N ILE A 99 -3.05 -15.43 9.55
CA ILE A 99 -2.11 -16.51 9.20
C ILE A 99 -0.99 -16.09 8.24
N GLY A 100 -0.93 -14.81 7.86
CA GLY A 100 0.03 -14.29 6.89
C GLY A 100 1.43 -14.11 7.48
N ARG A 101 2.45 -14.20 6.61
CA ARG A 101 3.87 -14.09 6.95
C ARG A 101 4.28 -12.72 7.50
N LEU A 102 3.56 -11.67 7.11
CA LEU A 102 3.76 -10.30 7.58
C LEU A 102 2.75 -9.88 8.64
N ARG A 103 2.07 -10.84 9.28
CA ARG A 103 1.20 -10.56 10.42
C ARG A 103 1.93 -9.74 11.49
N ASP A 104 1.23 -8.75 12.03
CA ASP A 104 1.72 -7.82 13.07
C ASP A 104 2.94 -6.99 12.65
N ARG A 105 3.28 -6.95 11.35
CA ARG A 105 4.35 -6.12 10.79
C ARG A 105 3.82 -4.84 10.17
N ARG A 106 4.56 -3.76 10.33
CA ARG A 106 4.26 -2.44 9.77
C ARG A 106 5.13 -2.20 8.55
N VAL A 107 4.50 -2.11 7.38
CA VAL A 107 5.19 -1.98 6.09
C VAL A 107 4.81 -0.66 5.46
N VAL A 108 5.81 0.17 5.17
CA VAL A 108 5.65 1.41 4.42
C VAL A 108 6.02 1.14 2.97
N VAL A 109 5.14 1.49 2.05
CA VAL A 109 5.37 1.37 0.60
C VAL A 109 5.22 2.76 -0.02
N THR A 110 6.19 3.17 -0.84
CA THR A 110 6.04 4.38 -1.66
C THR A 110 5.67 4.00 -3.09
N ALA A 111 4.81 4.80 -3.73
CA ALA A 111 4.39 4.58 -5.11
C ALA A 111 4.16 5.89 -5.88
N GLY A 112 3.93 5.78 -7.19
CA GLY A 112 3.70 6.92 -8.08
C GLY A 112 4.98 7.72 -8.38
N GLY A 113 4.83 8.80 -9.14
CA GLY A 113 5.90 9.78 -9.37
C GLY A 113 5.55 11.10 -8.70
N THR A 114 6.55 11.86 -8.25
CA THR A 114 6.33 13.19 -7.69
C THR A 114 6.16 14.22 -8.80
N ARG A 115 5.45 15.31 -8.48
CA ARG A 115 5.21 16.47 -9.35
C ARG A 115 5.81 17.69 -8.68
N GLU A 116 6.89 18.20 -9.24
CA GLU A 116 7.59 19.38 -8.73
C GLU A 116 7.03 20.62 -9.47
N PRO A 117 6.22 21.46 -8.79
CA PRO A 117 5.51 22.55 -9.44
C PRO A 117 6.48 23.61 -9.98
N ILE A 118 6.26 24.04 -11.22
CA ILE A 118 6.93 25.19 -11.85
C ILE A 118 6.09 26.45 -11.62
N ASP A 119 4.79 26.31 -11.89
CA ASP A 119 3.74 27.31 -11.73
C ASP A 119 2.42 26.55 -11.40
N PRO A 120 1.27 27.23 -11.17
CA PRO A 120 0.02 26.53 -10.80
C PRO A 120 -0.54 25.59 -11.88
N VAL A 121 0.04 25.56 -13.08
CA VAL A 121 -0.44 24.80 -14.24
C VAL A 121 0.54 23.71 -14.67
N ARG A 122 1.85 23.92 -14.42
CA ARG A 122 2.93 23.09 -14.95
C ARG A 122 3.78 22.51 -13.83
N TYR A 123 4.27 21.30 -14.03
CA TYR A 123 5.18 20.63 -13.11
C TYR A 123 6.25 19.82 -13.87
N ILE A 124 7.34 19.50 -13.17
CA ILE A 124 8.35 18.51 -13.59
C ILE A 124 8.03 17.20 -12.86
N GLY A 125 8.05 16.07 -13.56
CA GLY A 125 7.80 14.79 -12.91
C GLY A 125 8.20 13.61 -13.76
N ASN A 126 8.28 12.44 -13.12
CA ASN A 126 8.68 11.20 -13.75
C ASN A 126 7.45 10.43 -14.27
N ARG A 127 7.64 9.69 -15.38
CA ARG A 127 6.60 8.82 -15.96
C ARG A 127 6.43 7.54 -15.14
N SER A 128 5.77 7.63 -13.98
CA SER A 128 5.43 6.48 -13.15
C SER A 128 3.92 6.25 -13.13
N SER A 129 3.52 5.01 -13.41
CA SER A 129 2.11 4.60 -13.30
C SER A 129 1.68 4.27 -11.86
N GLY A 130 2.65 4.08 -10.95
CA GLY A 130 2.41 3.60 -9.58
C GLY A 130 1.97 2.13 -9.46
N GLN A 131 1.71 1.43 -10.57
CA GLN A 131 1.15 0.07 -10.57
C GLN A 131 1.94 -0.91 -9.70
N MET A 132 3.28 -0.88 -9.80
CA MET A 132 4.13 -1.80 -9.04
C MET A 132 4.04 -1.54 -7.54
N GLY A 133 4.17 -0.30 -7.08
CA GLY A 133 4.03 0.06 -5.66
C GLY A 133 2.64 -0.27 -5.10
N TYR A 134 1.57 -0.07 -5.87
CA TYR A 134 0.21 -0.45 -5.46
C TYR A 134 0.06 -1.97 -5.35
N ALA A 135 0.62 -2.72 -6.29
CA ALA A 135 0.62 -4.18 -6.25
C ALA A 135 1.42 -4.73 -5.06
N LEU A 136 2.59 -4.15 -4.77
CA LEU A 136 3.41 -4.50 -3.60
C LEU A 136 2.67 -4.18 -2.29
N ALA A 137 2.04 -3.02 -2.17
CA ALA A 137 1.23 -2.66 -1.01
C ALA A 137 0.04 -3.62 -0.82
N THR A 138 -0.64 -3.98 -1.91
CA THR A 138 -1.76 -4.93 -1.92
C THR A 138 -1.30 -6.31 -1.47
N ARG A 139 -0.18 -6.80 -2.00
CA ARG A 139 0.37 -8.11 -1.60
C ARG A 139 0.88 -8.10 -0.15
N ALA A 140 1.48 -7.00 0.32
CA ALA A 140 1.93 -6.88 1.71
C ALA A 140 0.75 -6.99 2.68
N ARG A 141 -0.36 -6.32 2.35
CA ARG A 141 -1.64 -6.43 3.08
C ARG A 141 -2.18 -7.85 3.05
N ASP A 142 -2.18 -8.52 1.89
CA ASP A 142 -2.64 -9.90 1.75
C ASP A 142 -1.79 -10.88 2.59
N LEU A 143 -0.52 -10.56 2.82
CA LEU A 143 0.38 -11.28 3.73
C LEU A 143 0.24 -10.86 5.20
N GLY A 144 -0.70 -9.97 5.53
CA GLY A 144 -1.04 -9.60 6.91
C GLY A 144 -0.42 -8.32 7.46
N ALA A 145 0.34 -7.58 6.65
CA ALA A 145 0.97 -6.35 7.09
C ALA A 145 -0.05 -5.23 7.40
N MET A 146 0.28 -4.41 8.38
CA MET A 146 -0.26 -3.05 8.55
C MET A 146 0.44 -2.13 7.55
N VAL A 147 -0.18 -1.93 6.39
CA VAL A 147 0.42 -1.20 5.28
C VAL A 147 0.09 0.29 5.33
N THR A 148 1.13 1.12 5.20
CA THR A 148 1.00 2.54 4.84
C THR A 148 1.51 2.74 3.42
N LEU A 149 0.63 3.10 2.50
CA LEU A 149 0.94 3.42 1.12
C LEU A 149 1.04 4.94 0.96
N ILE A 150 2.25 5.44 0.75
CA ILE A 150 2.53 6.85 0.46
C ILE A 150 2.65 7.00 -1.06
N SER A 151 1.77 7.76 -1.69
CA SER A 151 1.70 7.79 -3.15
C SER A 151 1.72 9.20 -3.70
N GLY A 152 2.60 9.40 -4.69
CA GLY A 152 2.46 10.49 -5.66
C GLY A 152 1.15 10.37 -6.46
N PRO A 153 0.78 11.37 -7.26
CA PRO A 153 -0.47 11.34 -8.03
C PRO A 153 -0.50 10.20 -9.06
N THR A 154 -1.54 9.36 -9.01
CA THR A 154 -1.78 8.29 -10.00
C THR A 154 -3.27 8.19 -10.34
N ALA A 155 -3.61 7.46 -11.39
CA ALA A 155 -5.01 7.15 -11.75
C ALA A 155 -5.55 5.91 -11.02
N LEU A 156 -4.76 5.28 -10.13
CA LEU A 156 -5.13 4.04 -9.46
C LEU A 156 -5.91 4.34 -8.19
N PRO A 157 -7.02 3.62 -7.92
CA PRO A 157 -7.68 3.72 -6.63
C PRO A 157 -6.78 3.14 -5.53
N PRO A 158 -6.74 3.75 -4.33
CA PRO A 158 -6.06 3.17 -3.18
C PRO A 158 -6.59 1.77 -2.86
N PRO A 159 -5.74 0.78 -2.57
CA PRO A 159 -6.20 -0.54 -2.19
C PRO A 159 -7.07 -0.51 -0.91
N ARG A 160 -8.06 -1.40 -0.80
CA ARG A 160 -8.81 -1.59 0.45
C ARG A 160 -7.89 -2.05 1.59
N ALA A 161 -8.27 -1.72 2.83
CA ALA A 161 -7.58 -2.11 4.05
C ALA A 161 -6.07 -1.74 4.10
N VAL A 162 -5.67 -0.67 3.41
CA VAL A 162 -4.37 0.00 3.59
C VAL A 162 -4.56 1.43 4.08
N THR A 163 -3.60 1.96 4.84
CA THR A 163 -3.57 3.40 5.16
C THR A 163 -2.97 4.14 3.97
N PHE A 164 -3.76 5.02 3.34
CA PHE A 164 -3.31 5.77 2.16
C PHE A 164 -2.92 7.20 2.53
N VAL A 165 -1.72 7.62 2.11
CA VAL A 165 -1.20 8.97 2.33
C VAL A 165 -0.87 9.58 0.96
N PRO A 166 -1.74 10.47 0.44
CA PRO A 166 -1.45 11.18 -0.81
C PRO A 166 -0.37 12.24 -0.57
N VAL A 167 0.56 12.33 -1.52
CA VAL A 167 1.57 13.38 -1.60
C VAL A 167 1.69 13.84 -3.05
N GLU A 168 2.18 15.05 -3.27
CA GLU A 168 2.41 15.59 -4.61
C GLU A 168 3.90 15.75 -4.89
N THR A 169 4.65 16.33 -3.95
CA THR A 169 6.07 16.68 -4.14
C THR A 169 7.03 15.68 -3.48
N ALA A 170 8.31 15.68 -3.90
CA ALA A 170 9.35 14.91 -3.24
C ALA A 170 9.56 15.32 -1.77
N LEU A 171 9.36 16.60 -1.44
CA LEU A 171 9.45 17.10 -0.06
C LEU A 171 8.32 16.53 0.80
N GLU A 172 7.08 16.56 0.34
CA GLU A 172 5.95 15.96 1.04
C GLU A 172 6.13 14.45 1.21
N MET A 173 6.59 13.76 0.16
CA MET A 173 6.90 12.33 0.23
C MET A 173 7.95 12.04 1.29
N ARG A 174 9.01 12.86 1.38
CA ARG A 174 10.04 12.72 2.41
C ARG A 174 9.44 12.82 3.82
N GLU A 175 8.66 13.87 4.08
CA GLU A 175 8.06 14.09 5.39
C GLU A 175 7.12 12.93 5.78
N ALA A 176 6.29 12.48 4.84
CA ALA A 176 5.39 11.34 5.03
C ALA A 176 6.16 10.04 5.30
N VAL A 177 7.23 9.76 4.56
CA VAL A 177 8.07 8.57 4.76
C VAL A 177 8.75 8.63 6.12
N ARG A 178 9.33 9.79 6.49
CA ARG A 178 9.99 9.96 7.79
C ARG A 178 9.01 9.72 8.95
N ALA A 179 7.79 10.25 8.85
CA ALA A 179 6.75 10.06 9.86
C ALA A 179 6.32 8.59 9.96
N ALA A 180 6.01 7.95 8.82
CA ALA A 180 5.55 6.57 8.79
C ALA A 180 6.63 5.57 9.25
N CYS A 181 7.90 5.84 8.94
CA CYS A 181 9.04 4.98 9.31
C CYS A 181 9.46 5.08 10.78
N GLN A 182 8.83 5.91 11.61
CA GLN A 182 9.11 5.93 13.06
C GLN A 182 8.78 4.59 13.73
N GLN A 183 7.74 3.91 13.25
CA GLN A 183 7.25 2.65 13.84
C GLN A 183 7.18 1.51 12.82
N ALA A 184 7.85 1.65 11.67
CA ALA A 184 7.81 0.64 10.61
C ALA A 184 8.88 -0.43 10.81
N ASP A 185 8.55 -1.68 10.48
CA ASP A 185 9.53 -2.77 10.40
C ASP A 185 10.21 -2.80 9.02
N MET A 186 9.49 -2.40 7.97
CA MET A 186 9.95 -2.46 6.58
C MET A 186 9.55 -1.22 5.78
N LEU A 187 10.46 -0.75 4.93
CA LEU A 187 10.25 0.32 3.96
C LEU A 187 10.54 -0.20 2.54
N ILE A 188 9.58 -0.06 1.63
CA ILE A 188 9.70 -0.38 0.21
C ILE A 188 9.64 0.90 -0.62
N MET A 189 10.80 1.33 -1.13
CA MET A 189 10.98 2.59 -1.88
C MET A 189 10.82 2.38 -3.37
N ASN A 190 9.57 2.23 -3.83
CA ASN A 190 9.24 2.01 -5.25
C ASN A 190 8.85 3.30 -5.99
N ALA A 191 8.52 4.40 -5.30
CA ALA A 191 8.15 5.65 -5.96
C ALA A 191 9.26 6.20 -6.86
N ALA A 192 8.86 6.78 -8.00
CA ALA A 192 9.74 7.49 -8.91
C ALA A 192 9.86 8.96 -8.47
N VAL A 193 10.60 9.19 -7.39
CA VAL A 193 10.87 10.53 -6.85
C VAL A 193 11.72 11.32 -7.86
N ALA A 194 11.33 12.57 -8.14
CA ALA A 194 12.12 13.44 -9.01
C ALA A 194 13.44 13.84 -8.32
N ASP A 195 14.58 13.68 -9.01
CA ASP A 195 15.90 14.03 -8.48
C ASP A 195 16.11 15.55 -8.32
N PHE A 196 15.33 16.35 -9.07
CA PHE A 196 15.44 17.80 -9.11
C PHE A 196 14.05 18.46 -9.03
N ARG A 197 14.00 19.65 -8.42
CA ARG A 197 12.83 20.53 -8.36
C ARG A 197 13.19 21.95 -8.79
N PRO A 198 12.23 22.79 -9.24
CA PRO A 198 12.48 24.21 -9.46
C PRO A 198 13.01 24.90 -8.19
N ALA A 199 14.00 25.78 -8.35
CA ALA A 199 14.58 26.56 -7.25
C ALA A 199 13.57 27.54 -6.64
N SER A 200 12.65 28.04 -7.46
CA SER A 200 11.55 28.91 -7.11
C SER A 200 10.30 28.48 -7.86
N VAL A 201 9.16 28.44 -7.17
CA VAL A 201 7.85 28.19 -7.76
C VAL A 201 7.17 29.55 -8.02
N SER A 202 6.61 29.74 -9.20
CA SER A 202 5.83 30.95 -9.51
C SER A 202 4.39 30.80 -8.99
N ASP A 203 3.86 31.81 -8.30
CA ASP A 203 2.46 31.82 -7.86
C ASP A 203 1.48 32.08 -9.01
N GLU A 204 1.97 32.61 -10.13
CA GLU A 204 1.20 32.86 -11.34
C GLU A 204 1.68 32.01 -12.51
N LYS A 205 0.77 31.70 -13.44
CA LYS A 205 1.11 31.03 -14.70
C LYS A 205 2.14 31.87 -15.46
N ILE A 206 3.33 31.30 -15.69
CA ILE A 206 4.40 31.99 -16.37
C ILE A 206 3.98 32.25 -17.83
N LYS A 207 3.83 33.54 -18.16
CA LYS A 207 3.41 34.02 -19.48
C LYS A 207 4.55 33.84 -20.48
N LYS A 208 4.19 33.55 -21.74
CA LYS A 208 5.16 33.57 -22.84
C LYS A 208 5.68 35.01 -22.97
N ARG A 209 6.95 35.22 -22.67
CA ARG A 209 7.71 36.40 -23.12
C ARG A 209 8.39 36.02 -24.43
N ASP A 210 8.83 37.02 -25.20
CA ASP A 210 9.31 36.91 -26.58
C ASP A 210 10.21 35.68 -26.85
N ASP A 211 10.31 35.25 -28.11
CA ASP A 211 10.74 33.92 -28.64
C ASP A 211 12.10 33.31 -28.18
N GLU A 212 12.68 33.73 -27.06
CA GLU A 212 13.94 33.22 -26.46
C GLU A 212 13.75 31.96 -25.58
N GLY A 213 12.53 31.46 -25.42
CA GLY A 213 12.25 30.26 -24.62
C GLY A 213 12.23 30.50 -23.11
N MET A 214 12.17 29.42 -22.32
CA MET A 214 12.03 29.48 -20.86
C MET A 214 13.22 28.78 -20.19
N MET A 215 13.90 29.47 -19.28
CA MET A 215 14.95 28.90 -18.45
C MET A 215 14.40 28.52 -17.07
N LEU A 216 14.67 27.29 -16.62
CA LEU A 216 14.33 26.79 -15.29
C LEU A 216 15.60 26.45 -14.52
N HIS A 217 15.80 27.13 -13.38
CA HIS A 217 16.86 26.79 -12.44
C HIS A 217 16.37 25.66 -11.54
N LEU A 218 17.09 24.53 -11.55
CA LEU A 218 16.74 23.34 -10.79
C LEU A 218 17.70 23.14 -9.63
N VAL A 219 17.16 22.70 -8.49
CA VAL A 219 17.91 22.29 -7.29
C VAL A 219 17.61 20.83 -6.97
N GLN A 220 18.56 20.16 -6.32
CA GLN A 220 18.40 18.74 -5.98
C GLN A 220 17.30 18.53 -4.92
N ASN A 221 16.55 17.45 -5.12
CA ASN A 221 15.65 16.92 -4.12
C ASN A 221 16.39 16.11 -3.05
N PRO A 222 15.84 16.05 -1.83
CA PRO A 222 16.45 15.28 -0.75
C PRO A 222 16.42 13.79 -1.05
N ASP A 223 17.43 13.10 -0.55
CA ASP A 223 17.58 11.66 -0.67
C ASP A 223 16.84 10.94 0.47
N VAL A 224 15.53 10.74 0.28
CA VAL A 224 14.63 10.14 1.30
C VAL A 224 15.19 8.84 1.90
N VAL A 225 15.77 7.97 1.07
CA VAL A 225 16.29 6.67 1.52
C VAL A 225 17.63 6.82 2.21
N GLY A 226 18.51 7.69 1.69
CA GLY A 226 19.81 7.95 2.29
C GLY A 226 19.70 8.59 3.67
N GLU A 227 18.70 9.43 3.91
CA GLU A 227 18.40 9.99 5.24
C GLU A 227 18.07 8.88 6.28
N LEU A 228 17.59 7.72 5.82
CA LEU A 228 17.27 6.55 6.65
C LEU A 228 18.38 5.47 6.63
N ALA A 229 19.53 5.72 6.00
CA ALA A 229 20.61 4.75 5.91
C ALA A 229 21.11 4.30 7.30
N GLY A 230 21.12 5.22 8.28
CA GLY A 230 21.54 4.94 9.66
C GLY A 230 20.56 4.10 10.50
N ARG A 231 19.30 3.95 10.08
CA ARG A 231 18.31 3.12 10.79
C ARG A 231 18.60 1.64 10.56
N ARG A 232 19.12 0.97 11.60
CA ARG A 232 19.44 -0.48 11.58
C ARG A 232 18.30 -1.38 12.02
N ASP A 233 17.25 -0.78 12.57
CA ASP A 233 15.99 -1.38 13.02
C ASP A 233 14.91 -1.42 11.92
N LEU A 234 15.19 -0.85 10.75
CA LEU A 234 14.28 -0.76 9.61
C LEU A 234 14.83 -1.56 8.42
N PHE A 235 14.06 -2.53 7.94
CA PHE A 235 14.41 -3.25 6.71
C PHE A 235 14.08 -2.42 5.47
N LYS A 236 15.09 -2.06 4.68
CA LYS A 236 14.97 -1.11 3.57
C LYS A 236 15.12 -1.83 2.23
N VAL A 237 14.11 -1.68 1.38
CA VAL A 237 14.11 -2.16 0.00
C VAL A 237 14.12 -0.94 -0.93
N GLY A 238 15.14 -0.84 -1.78
CA GLY A 238 15.23 0.19 -2.81
C GLY A 238 14.94 -0.34 -4.20
N PHE A 239 14.59 0.55 -5.12
CA PHE A 239 14.45 0.24 -6.55
C PHE A 239 15.50 1.00 -7.38
N ALA A 240 15.96 0.37 -8.46
CA ALA A 240 16.86 0.96 -9.45
C ALA A 240 16.34 0.65 -10.86
N ALA A 241 15.95 1.69 -11.56
CA ALA A 241 15.64 1.61 -12.98
C ALA A 241 16.82 2.22 -13.74
N GLU A 242 17.67 1.39 -14.34
CA GLU A 242 18.87 1.86 -15.06
C GLU A 242 18.81 1.39 -16.52
N THR A 243 19.48 2.13 -17.40
CA THR A 243 19.60 1.78 -18.82
C THR A 243 20.92 1.09 -19.16
N ASN A 244 21.96 1.29 -18.33
CA ASN A 244 23.32 0.78 -18.54
C ASN A 244 23.92 0.28 -17.21
N ASP A 245 24.76 -0.77 -17.27
CA ASP A 245 25.52 -1.33 -16.14
C ASP A 245 24.66 -1.56 -14.87
N LEU A 246 23.48 -2.16 -15.07
CA LEU A 246 22.41 -2.30 -14.07
C LEU A 246 22.90 -2.91 -12.75
N LEU A 247 23.67 -4.01 -12.82
CA LEU A 247 24.16 -4.72 -11.63
C LEU A 247 25.16 -3.88 -10.82
N ARG A 248 26.09 -3.20 -11.48
CA ARG A 248 27.10 -2.37 -10.79
C ARG A 248 26.44 -1.18 -10.12
N ASN A 249 25.53 -0.51 -10.83
CA ASN A 249 24.80 0.64 -10.31
C ASN A 249 23.89 0.23 -9.15
N ALA A 250 23.20 -0.92 -9.25
CA ALA A 250 22.40 -1.48 -8.17
C ALA A 250 23.25 -1.78 -6.92
N ARG A 251 24.40 -2.46 -7.06
CA ARG A 251 25.30 -2.74 -5.92
C ARG A 251 25.83 -1.47 -5.25
N SER A 252 26.23 -0.49 -6.04
CA SER A 252 26.68 0.81 -5.53
C SER A 252 25.57 1.52 -4.75
N LYS A 253 24.33 1.51 -5.28
CA LYS A 253 23.16 2.11 -4.62
C LYS A 253 22.76 1.36 -3.34
N LEU A 254 22.83 0.02 -3.33
CA LEU A 254 22.58 -0.83 -2.17
C LEU A 254 23.45 -0.37 -0.98
N GLN A 255 24.77 -0.31 -1.20
CA GLN A 255 25.76 0.07 -0.19
C GLN A 255 25.64 1.53 0.24
N ARG A 256 25.61 2.46 -0.72
CA ARG A 256 25.57 3.91 -0.44
C ARG A 256 24.33 4.34 0.34
N LYS A 257 23.19 3.66 0.14
CA LYS A 257 21.91 4.01 0.77
C LYS A 257 21.59 3.13 1.99
N GLY A 258 22.50 2.21 2.37
CA GLY A 258 22.30 1.29 3.49
C GLY A 258 21.01 0.46 3.34
N LEU A 259 20.77 -0.05 2.13
CA LEU A 259 19.64 -0.90 1.80
C LEU A 259 19.92 -2.35 2.18
N ASN A 260 18.88 -3.10 2.56
CA ASN A 260 18.96 -4.54 2.76
C ASN A 260 18.75 -5.30 1.44
N VAL A 261 17.88 -4.78 0.58
CA VAL A 261 17.59 -5.34 -0.74
C VAL A 261 17.48 -4.20 -1.75
N ILE A 262 18.00 -4.42 -2.96
CA ILE A 262 17.74 -3.57 -4.11
C ILE A 262 17.12 -4.39 -5.24
N VAL A 263 16.04 -3.84 -5.80
CA VAL A 263 15.33 -4.41 -6.93
C VAL A 263 15.68 -3.58 -8.16
N ALA A 264 16.32 -4.22 -9.12
CA ALA A 264 16.79 -3.60 -10.34
C ALA A 264 15.92 -4.04 -11.52
N ASN A 265 15.56 -3.11 -12.40
CA ASN A 265 14.90 -3.40 -13.66
C ASN A 265 15.45 -2.50 -14.77
N ASP A 266 15.38 -2.98 -16.01
CA ASP A 266 15.69 -2.15 -17.17
C ASP A 266 14.52 -1.16 -17.42
N ALA A 267 14.83 0.14 -17.36
CA ALA A 267 13.83 1.20 -17.51
C ALA A 267 13.19 1.21 -18.91
N VAL A 268 13.98 0.97 -19.97
CA VAL A 268 13.53 1.09 -21.36
C VAL A 268 12.53 -0.02 -21.70
N THR A 269 12.80 -1.23 -21.21
CA THR A 269 11.97 -2.40 -21.53
C THR A 269 10.81 -2.63 -20.57
N SER A 270 10.67 -1.80 -19.52
CA SER A 270 9.66 -1.98 -18.45
C SER A 270 8.66 -0.82 -18.33
N ILE A 271 9.02 0.41 -18.71
CA ILE A 271 8.12 1.56 -18.58
C ILE A 271 6.97 1.43 -19.59
N GLY A 272 5.73 1.52 -19.08
CA GLY A 272 4.53 1.43 -19.91
C GLY A 272 4.16 0.02 -20.41
N GLN A 273 4.97 -0.99 -20.10
CA GLN A 273 4.71 -2.38 -20.51
C GLN A 273 3.83 -3.13 -19.48
N PRO A 274 3.05 -4.14 -19.89
CA PRO A 274 2.22 -4.95 -18.99
C PRO A 274 3.03 -5.97 -18.19
N GLU A 275 4.19 -6.36 -18.70
CA GLU A 275 5.11 -7.32 -18.09
C GLU A 275 6.42 -6.66 -17.67
N ILE A 276 7.08 -7.26 -16.68
CA ILE A 276 8.35 -6.78 -16.13
C ILE A 276 9.20 -7.95 -15.65
N ALA A 277 10.51 -7.80 -15.77
CA ALA A 277 11.51 -8.69 -15.17
C ALA A 277 12.31 -7.90 -14.14
N PHE A 278 12.78 -8.58 -13.10
CA PHE A 278 13.55 -7.98 -12.03
C PHE A 278 14.83 -8.75 -11.78
N ILE A 279 15.87 -8.02 -11.38
CA ILE A 279 17.03 -8.60 -10.72
C ILE A 279 16.99 -8.10 -9.28
N VAL A 280 16.95 -9.03 -8.33
CA VAL A 280 16.93 -8.73 -6.90
C VAL A 280 18.30 -9.02 -6.33
N LEU A 281 18.89 -8.02 -5.68
CA LEU A 281 20.22 -8.11 -5.10
C LEU A 281 20.17 -7.77 -3.61
N ASP A 282 20.99 -8.49 -2.86
CA ASP A 282 21.47 -8.10 -1.54
C ASP A 282 23.00 -8.29 -1.50
N ASP A 283 23.59 -8.20 -0.32
CA ASP A 283 25.05 -8.30 -0.15
C ASP A 283 25.61 -9.68 -0.50
N GLU A 284 24.80 -10.73 -0.43
CA GLU A 284 25.25 -12.12 -0.61
C GLU A 284 24.85 -12.70 -1.97
N ARG A 285 23.69 -12.31 -2.51
CA ARG A 285 23.03 -13.02 -3.60
C ARG A 285 22.45 -12.07 -4.65
N VAL A 286 22.41 -12.59 -5.87
CA VAL A 286 21.71 -12.01 -7.01
C VAL A 286 20.70 -13.04 -7.50
N VAL A 287 19.44 -12.64 -7.63
CA VAL A 287 18.33 -13.50 -8.08
C VAL A 287 17.64 -12.81 -9.25
N GLU A 288 17.56 -13.50 -10.39
CA GLU A 288 16.81 -13.03 -11.55
C GLU A 288 15.40 -13.60 -11.50
N LEU A 289 14.41 -12.72 -11.60
CA LEU A 289 13.01 -13.09 -11.72
C LEU A 289 12.61 -13.09 -13.21
N PRO A 290 11.85 -14.11 -13.67
CA PRO A 290 11.40 -14.16 -15.05
C PRO A 290 10.50 -12.97 -15.38
N ARG A 291 10.36 -12.69 -16.67
CA ARG A 291 9.41 -11.70 -17.16
C ARG A 291 7.99 -12.20 -16.87
N LEU A 292 7.24 -11.44 -16.09
CA LEU A 292 5.88 -11.79 -15.65
C LEU A 292 4.96 -10.57 -15.76
N PRO A 293 3.63 -10.78 -15.84
CA PRO A 293 2.66 -9.71 -15.64
C PRO A 293 2.91 -8.98 -14.32
N LYS A 294 2.78 -7.65 -14.28
CA LYS A 294 3.14 -6.84 -13.10
C LYS A 294 2.55 -7.30 -11.77
N ALA A 295 1.31 -7.79 -11.77
CA ALA A 295 0.66 -8.29 -10.56
C ALA A 295 1.33 -9.57 -10.04
N GLU A 296 1.68 -10.49 -10.93
CA GLU A 296 2.40 -11.72 -10.60
C GLU A 296 3.85 -11.41 -10.21
N ALA A 297 4.51 -10.52 -10.96
CA ALA A 297 5.86 -10.06 -10.64
C ALA A 297 5.93 -9.42 -9.25
N ALA A 298 4.94 -8.60 -8.87
CA ALA A 298 4.86 -8.02 -7.53
C ALA A 298 4.66 -9.07 -6.43
N ALA A 299 3.89 -10.14 -6.71
CA ALA A 299 3.69 -11.23 -5.78
C ALA A 299 4.98 -12.01 -5.52
N VAL A 300 5.65 -12.46 -6.59
CA VAL A 300 6.93 -13.19 -6.51
C VAL A 300 8.01 -12.33 -5.88
N LEU A 301 8.09 -11.05 -6.29
CA LEU A 301 9.05 -10.11 -5.74
C LEU A 301 8.83 -9.90 -4.24
N LEU A 302 7.59 -9.70 -3.80
CA LEU A 302 7.34 -9.48 -2.38
C LEU A 302 7.61 -10.75 -1.57
N ASP A 303 7.26 -11.93 -2.07
CA ASP A 303 7.54 -13.19 -1.37
C ASP A 303 9.04 -13.36 -1.13
N LEU A 304 9.88 -13.03 -2.13
CA LEU A 304 11.34 -13.01 -1.99
C LEU A 304 11.82 -11.94 -0.98
N ILE A 305 11.28 -10.72 -1.03
CA ILE A 305 11.59 -9.66 -0.05
C ILE A 305 11.26 -10.12 1.37
N VAL A 306 10.13 -10.79 1.57
CA VAL A 306 9.69 -11.31 2.87
C VAL A 306 10.63 -12.39 3.39
N GLU A 307 11.10 -13.30 2.52
CA GLU A 307 12.14 -14.28 2.90
C GLU A 307 13.41 -13.60 3.42
N ARG A 308 13.87 -12.54 2.74
CA ARG A 308 15.05 -11.78 3.18
C ARG A 308 14.80 -11.02 4.47
N PHE A 309 13.59 -10.50 4.66
CA PHE A 309 13.19 -9.84 5.88
C PHE A 309 13.15 -10.79 7.08
N GLU A 310 12.59 -12.00 6.91
CA GLU A 310 12.58 -13.03 7.95
C GLU A 310 14.00 -13.48 8.32
N GLN A 311 14.88 -13.65 7.34
CA GLN A 311 16.30 -13.93 7.58
C GLN A 311 16.97 -12.80 8.36
N TRP A 312 16.75 -11.55 7.95
CA TRP A 312 17.29 -10.38 8.63
C TRP A 312 16.80 -10.28 10.08
N LEU A 313 15.53 -10.58 10.35
CA LEU A 313 14.99 -10.62 11.71
C LEU A 313 15.69 -11.66 12.61
N ASN A 314 16.15 -12.78 12.06
CA ASN A 314 16.81 -13.85 12.81
C ASN A 314 18.28 -13.53 13.16
N VAL A 315 18.91 -12.61 12.44
CA VAL A 315 20.33 -12.25 12.61
C VAL A 315 20.52 -10.98 13.44
N GLN A 316 19.46 -10.19 13.65
CA GLN A 316 19.49 -9.04 14.55
C GLN A 316 19.79 -9.50 15.99
N PRO A 317 20.79 -8.92 16.67
CA PRO A 317 21.08 -9.29 18.06
C PRO A 317 19.83 -9.09 18.92
N LEU A 318 19.55 -10.05 19.80
CA LEU A 318 18.35 -10.12 20.67
C LEU A 318 18.11 -8.88 21.57
N SER A 319 19.02 -7.91 21.60
CA SER A 319 18.84 -6.65 22.32
C SER A 319 17.87 -5.73 21.58
N VAL A 320 16.60 -5.70 22.03
CA VAL A 320 15.63 -4.58 22.08
C VAL A 320 14.19 -5.12 22.25
N ARG A 321 13.92 -6.40 21.96
CA ARG A 321 12.54 -6.94 21.99
C ARG A 321 12.05 -7.49 23.33
N GLU A 322 12.91 -7.62 24.35
CA GLU A 322 12.55 -8.23 25.63
C GLU A 322 12.45 -7.24 26.82
N ILE A 323 12.75 -5.95 26.63
CA ILE A 323 12.73 -4.98 27.75
C ILE A 323 11.34 -4.35 27.98
N GLU A 324 10.38 -4.48 27.05
CA GLU A 324 9.01 -3.94 27.21
C GLU A 324 7.93 -5.00 27.48
N LYS A 325 8.32 -6.22 27.90
CA LYS A 325 7.37 -7.29 28.31
C LYS A 325 7.63 -7.87 29.69
N GLN A 326 8.19 -7.09 30.61
CA GLN A 326 8.09 -7.30 32.05
C GLN A 326 7.41 -6.09 32.70
#